data_AF-A0AAV6ZMH7-F1
#
_entry.id   AF-A0AAV6ZMH7-F1
#
_cell.length_a   1.000
_cell.length_b   1.000
_cell.length_c   1.000
_cell.angle_alpha   90.00
_cell.angle_beta   90.00
_cell.angle_gamma   90.00
#
_symmetry.space_group_name_H-M   'P 1'
#
loop_
_entity.id
_entity.type
_entity.pdbx_description
1 polymer ?
#
loop_
_entity_poly.entity_id
_entity_poly.type
_entity_poly.pdbx_seq_one_letter_code
_entity_poly.pdbx_strand_id
1 'polypeptide(L)'
;MYFNILKCASPVVLINLQCPTTQLCVSKCPDRFATYLDMQANWGNSSYWDYYRQFCKPGFNNPRKSITEVLRDEDCPAMIIPSRPFLQRCFPDFSTRNGVLTVANKTLFKDGSGQMRNVTDLREAAK
;
A
#
# COMPACT_ATOMS: atom_id res chain seq x y z
N MET A 1 -6.05 10.78 -2.59
CA MET A 1 -4.84 10.22 -3.24
C MET A 1 -4.24 9.12 -2.39
N TYR A 2 -4.08 7.93 -2.93
CA TYR A 2 -3.35 6.81 -2.32
C TYR A 2 -1.96 6.67 -2.95
N PHE A 3 -0.96 6.29 -2.15
CA PHE A 3 0.41 6.09 -2.58
C PHE A 3 1.12 5.09 -1.67
N ASN A 4 2.23 4.50 -2.12
CA ASN A 4 3.03 3.61 -1.29
C ASN A 4 4.06 4.41 -0.48
N ILE A 5 3.77 4.63 0.81
CA ILE A 5 4.60 5.45 1.69
C ILE A 5 6.03 4.92 1.86
N LEU A 6 6.27 3.60 1.80
CA LEU A 6 7.63 3.06 1.93
C LEU A 6 8.52 3.42 0.73
N LYS A 7 7.94 3.53 -0.46
CA LYS A 7 8.67 4.00 -1.65
C LYS A 7 8.88 5.52 -1.64
N CYS A 8 8.09 6.27 -0.85
CA CYS A 8 8.26 7.71 -0.64
C CYS A 8 9.40 8.06 0.33
N ALA A 9 9.89 7.10 1.12
CA ALA A 9 10.96 7.32 2.08
C ALA A 9 12.36 6.91 1.58
N SER A 10 12.47 6.59 0.28
CA SER A 10 13.76 6.26 -0.33
C SER A 10 14.70 7.47 -0.28
N PRO A 11 16.02 7.28 -0.09
CA PRO A 11 17.01 8.35 -0.13
C PRO A 11 16.93 9.23 -1.38
N VAL A 12 16.47 8.66 -2.51
CA VAL A 12 16.28 9.39 -3.78
C VAL A 12 15.15 10.43 -3.66
N VAL A 13 14.14 10.17 -2.83
CA VAL A 13 12.99 11.06 -2.60
C VAL A 13 13.40 12.28 -1.79
N LEU A 14 14.29 12.11 -0.81
CA LEU A 14 14.84 13.21 -0.01
C LEU A 14 15.65 14.20 -0.86
N ILE A 15 16.26 13.72 -1.94
CA ILE A 15 17.05 14.55 -2.86
C ILE A 15 16.14 15.34 -3.81
N ASN A 16 15.09 14.72 -4.33
CA ASN A 16 14.22 15.34 -5.35
C ASN A 16 12.90 15.92 -4.81
N LEU A 17 12.62 15.78 -3.52
CA LEU A 17 11.36 16.17 -2.85
C LEU A 17 10.09 15.58 -3.51
N GLN A 18 10.23 14.56 -4.35
CA GLN A 18 9.17 13.93 -5.12
C GLN A 18 9.07 12.46 -4.76
N CYS A 19 7.91 12.04 -4.27
CA CYS A 19 7.56 10.63 -4.15
C CYS A 19 7.55 10.00 -5.55
N PRO A 20 8.44 9.04 -5.85
CA PRO A 20 8.50 8.36 -7.15
C PRO A 20 7.34 7.37 -7.32
N THR A 21 6.36 7.38 -6.41
CA THR A 21 5.20 6.50 -6.51
C THR A 21 4.11 7.17 -7.30
N THR A 22 3.52 6.41 -8.22
CA THR A 22 2.26 6.80 -8.85
C THR A 22 1.23 7.12 -7.76
N GLN A 23 0.75 8.36 -7.73
CA GLN A 23 -0.32 8.77 -6.84
C GLN A 23 -1.66 8.44 -7.49
N LEU A 24 -2.51 7.69 -6.80
CA LEU A 24 -3.79 7.21 -7.33
C LEU A 24 -4.97 7.95 -6.72
N CYS A 25 -5.88 8.44 -7.57
CA CYS A 25 -7.16 8.98 -7.12
C CYS A 25 -8.05 7.83 -6.65
N VAL A 26 -8.37 7.80 -5.36
CA VAL A 26 -9.26 6.80 -4.75
C VAL A 26 -10.44 7.50 -4.08
N SER A 27 -11.62 6.90 -4.15
CA SER A 27 -12.82 7.42 -3.48
C SER A 27 -12.76 7.27 -1.96
N LYS A 28 -12.10 6.22 -1.47
CA LYS A 28 -11.90 5.92 -0.05
C LYS A 28 -10.47 5.45 0.19
N CYS A 29 -9.88 5.88 1.30
CA CYS A 29 -8.60 5.32 1.76
C CYS A 29 -8.77 3.84 2.15
N PRO A 30 -7.72 3.02 1.98
CA PRO A 30 -7.78 1.61 2.34
C PRO A 30 -8.01 1.42 3.83
N ASP A 31 -8.80 0.40 4.17
CA ASP A 31 -9.22 0.07 5.53
C ASP A 31 -8.62 -1.25 6.06
N ARG A 32 -7.87 -1.99 5.24
CA ARG A 32 -7.25 -3.26 5.63
C ARG A 32 -5.89 -3.45 4.95
N PHE A 33 -5.06 -4.28 5.54
CA PHE A 33 -3.85 -4.75 4.88
C PHE A 33 -4.20 -5.70 3.74
N ALA A 34 -3.56 -5.53 2.60
CA ALA A 34 -3.65 -6.46 1.48
C ALA A 34 -2.34 -6.47 0.70
N THR A 35 -1.99 -7.59 0.07
CA THR A 35 -0.83 -7.67 -0.83
C THR A 35 -1.26 -8.16 -2.20
N TYR A 36 -0.57 -7.72 -3.26
CA TYR A 36 -0.87 -8.17 -4.61
C TYR A 36 -0.61 -9.68 -4.73
N LEU A 37 0.42 -10.18 -4.04
CA LEU A 37 0.73 -11.60 -3.93
C LEU A 37 -0.44 -12.40 -3.33
N ASP A 38 -0.97 -11.98 -2.19
CA ASP A 38 -2.11 -12.65 -1.55
C ASP A 38 -3.38 -12.53 -2.43
N MET A 39 -3.59 -11.38 -3.08
CA MET A 39 -4.71 -11.18 -3.99
C MET A 39 -4.62 -12.13 -5.18
N GLN A 40 -3.46 -12.24 -5.82
CA GLN A 40 -3.26 -13.12 -6.98
C GLN A 40 -3.42 -14.60 -6.60
N ALA A 41 -2.93 -15.00 -5.43
CA ALA A 41 -3.14 -16.35 -4.90
C ALA A 41 -4.63 -16.66 -4.64
N ASN A 42 -5.44 -15.64 -4.38
CA ASN A 42 -6.87 -15.73 -4.09
C ASN A 42 -7.73 -15.13 -5.22
N TRP A 43 -7.23 -15.05 -6.46
CA TRP A 43 -7.91 -14.37 -7.57
C TRP A 43 -9.34 -14.85 -7.82
N GLY A 44 -9.64 -16.13 -7.53
CA GLY A 44 -10.99 -16.69 -7.65
C GLY A 44 -12.02 -16.06 -6.70
N ASN A 45 -11.57 -15.32 -5.68
CA ASN A 45 -12.41 -14.53 -4.80
C ASN A 45 -12.61 -13.12 -5.38
N SER A 46 -13.75 -12.93 -6.06
CA SER A 46 -14.11 -11.65 -6.70
C SER A 46 -14.06 -10.48 -5.72
N SER A 47 -14.52 -10.66 -4.48
CA SER A 47 -14.52 -9.60 -3.46
C SER A 47 -13.12 -9.08 -3.14
N TYR A 48 -12.12 -9.97 -3.13
CA TYR A 48 -10.75 -9.56 -2.81
C TYR A 48 -10.10 -8.81 -3.98
N TRP A 49 -10.36 -9.26 -5.21
CA TRP A 49 -9.93 -8.55 -6.41
C TRP A 49 -10.61 -7.18 -6.53
N ASP A 50 -11.92 -7.11 -6.32
CA ASP A 50 -12.72 -5.88 -6.39
C ASP A 50 -12.27 -4.84 -5.38
N TYR A 51 -11.84 -5.27 -4.19
CA TYR A 51 -11.17 -4.40 -3.24
C TYR A 51 -9.82 -3.89 -3.77
N TYR A 52 -8.95 -4.81 -4.18
CA TYR A 52 -7.55 -4.48 -4.51
C TYR A 52 -7.44 -3.57 -5.75
N ARG A 53 -8.25 -3.84 -6.78
CA ARG A 53 -8.22 -3.09 -8.06
C ARG A 53 -8.54 -1.60 -7.92
N GLN A 54 -9.23 -1.20 -6.86
CA GLN A 54 -9.50 0.22 -6.56
C GLN A 54 -8.21 1.03 -6.33
N PHE A 55 -7.13 0.34 -5.98
CA PHE A 55 -5.81 0.92 -5.72
C PHE A 55 -4.83 0.61 -6.85
N CYS A 56 -5.30 0.20 -8.04
CA CYS A 56 -4.48 0.02 -9.24
C CYS A 56 -4.66 1.21 -10.20
N LYS A 57 -3.84 1.27 -11.25
CA LYS A 57 -3.99 2.24 -12.35
C LYS A 57 -5.37 2.11 -13.00
N PRO A 58 -5.97 3.23 -13.45
CA PRO A 58 -7.22 3.20 -14.20
C PRO A 58 -7.15 2.26 -15.40
N GLY A 59 -8.15 1.39 -15.55
CA GLY A 59 -8.23 0.43 -16.65
C GLY A 59 -7.47 -0.89 -16.43
N PHE A 60 -6.65 -1.01 -15.37
CA PHE A 60 -6.01 -2.28 -15.06
C PHE A 60 -7.05 -3.34 -14.63
N ASN A 61 -7.17 -4.41 -15.41
CA ASN A 61 -8.09 -5.51 -15.14
C ASN A 61 -7.51 -6.90 -15.47
N ASN A 62 -6.19 -7.07 -15.34
CA ASN A 62 -5.52 -8.34 -15.62
C ASN A 62 -4.80 -8.89 -14.37
N PRO A 63 -5.53 -9.51 -13.42
CA PRO A 63 -4.95 -10.05 -12.19
C PRO A 63 -4.01 -11.25 -12.42
N ARG A 64 -4.03 -11.84 -13.63
CA ARG A 64 -3.14 -12.93 -14.04
C ARG A 64 -1.79 -12.44 -14.58
N LYS A 65 -1.62 -11.12 -14.81
CA LYS A 65 -0.33 -10.54 -15.17
C LYS A 65 0.71 -10.88 -14.10
N SER A 66 1.93 -11.18 -14.51
CA SER A 66 2.97 -11.61 -13.56
C SER A 66 3.24 -10.51 -12.54
N ILE A 67 3.52 -10.90 -11.28
CA ILE A 67 3.78 -9.93 -10.21
C ILE A 67 4.94 -9.00 -10.58
N THR A 68 6.01 -9.55 -11.17
CA THR A 68 7.17 -8.78 -11.61
C THR A 68 6.79 -7.68 -12.60
N GLU A 69 5.95 -7.99 -13.60
CA GLU A 69 5.51 -6.98 -14.57
C GLU A 69 4.55 -5.96 -13.95
N VAL A 70 3.63 -6.39 -13.09
CA VAL A 70 2.70 -5.49 -12.38
C VAL A 70 3.46 -4.46 -11.53
N LEU A 71 4.50 -4.91 -10.81
CA LEU A 71 5.31 -4.03 -9.97
C LEU A 71 6.26 -3.15 -10.78
N ARG A 72 6.83 -3.67 -11.86
CA ARG A 72 7.71 -2.91 -12.78
C ARG A 72 6.93 -1.80 -13.49
N ASP A 73 5.75 -2.14 -14.00
CA ASP A 73 4.90 -1.22 -14.77
C ASP A 73 4.06 -0.32 -13.83
N GLU A 74 4.19 -0.51 -12.51
CA GLU A 74 3.42 0.17 -11.46
C GLU A 74 1.91 0.11 -11.65
N ASP A 75 1.40 -0.99 -12.21
CA ASP A 75 -0.02 -1.19 -12.45
C ASP A 75 -0.81 -1.24 -11.13
N CYS A 76 -0.25 -1.88 -10.13
CA CYS A 76 -0.81 -1.97 -8.78
C CYS A 76 0.31 -1.82 -7.74
N PRO A 77 0.00 -1.36 -6.53
CA PRO A 77 0.92 -1.39 -5.41
C PRO A 77 1.26 -2.85 -5.06
N ALA A 78 2.44 -3.09 -4.47
CA ALA A 78 2.78 -4.42 -3.92
C ALA A 78 1.96 -4.75 -2.68
N MET A 79 1.65 -3.72 -1.89
CA MET A 79 0.92 -3.81 -0.64
C MET A 79 0.03 -2.59 -0.42
N ILE A 80 -1.03 -2.82 0.34
CA ILE A 80 -1.99 -1.82 0.79
C ILE A 80 -1.89 -1.72 2.31
N ILE A 81 -1.75 -0.50 2.80
CA ILE A 81 -1.65 -0.19 4.23
C ILE A 81 -2.93 0.55 4.66
N PRO A 82 -3.64 0.10 5.71
CA PRO A 82 -4.77 0.84 6.28
C PRO A 82 -4.41 2.30 6.54
N SER A 83 -5.24 3.22 6.04
CA SER A 83 -4.91 4.64 5.99
C SER A 83 -6.13 5.52 6.25
N ARG A 84 -5.91 6.73 6.75
CA ARG A 84 -6.93 7.78 6.91
C ARG A 84 -6.68 8.95 5.94
N PRO A 85 -7.75 9.63 5.51
CA PRO A 85 -7.61 10.85 4.73
C PRO A 85 -7.02 11.97 5.59
N PHE A 86 -5.95 12.60 5.10
CA PHE A 86 -5.34 13.80 5.64
C PHE A 86 -4.85 14.67 4.47
N LEU A 87 -5.32 15.92 4.40
CA LEU A 87 -5.02 16.84 3.27
C LEU A 87 -5.23 16.19 1.89
N GLN A 88 -6.38 15.53 1.69
CA GLN A 88 -6.76 14.81 0.45
C GLN A 88 -5.82 13.63 0.05
N ARG A 89 -4.93 13.23 0.95
CA ARG A 89 -4.02 12.08 0.78
C ARG A 89 -4.32 11.01 1.83
N CYS A 90 -4.01 9.76 1.52
CA CYS A 90 -4.13 8.66 2.46
C CYS A 90 -2.81 8.47 3.20
N PHE A 91 -2.80 8.67 4.51
CA PHE A 91 -1.66 8.39 5.38
C PHE A 91 -1.97 7.20 6.28
N PRO A 92 -0.97 6.35 6.64
CA PRO A 92 -1.21 5.17 7.48
C PRO A 92 -1.98 5.53 8.75
N ASP A 93 -2.96 4.69 9.11
CA ASP A 93 -3.80 4.89 10.29
C ASP A 93 -3.05 4.49 11.56
N PHE A 94 -2.09 5.33 11.94
CA PHE A 94 -1.30 5.14 13.15
C PHE A 94 -2.16 5.31 14.39
N SER A 95 -2.08 4.33 15.28
CA SER A 95 -2.69 4.37 16.61
C SER A 95 -1.76 3.77 17.63
N THR A 96 -1.91 4.18 18.89
CA THR A 96 -1.11 3.64 20.00
C THR A 96 -2.00 2.74 20.84
N ARG A 97 -1.56 1.50 21.08
CA ARG A 97 -2.20 0.56 22.01
C ARG A 97 -1.19 0.14 23.06
N ASN A 98 -1.48 0.42 24.33
CA ASN A 98 -0.59 0.10 25.46
C ASN A 98 0.85 0.62 25.24
N GLY A 99 0.99 1.84 24.71
CA GLY A 99 2.30 2.44 24.40
C GLY A 99 2.97 1.91 23.13
N VAL A 100 2.40 0.93 22.44
CA VAL A 100 2.94 0.34 21.21
C VAL A 100 2.27 0.96 19.99
N LEU A 101 3.08 1.41 19.02
CA LEU A 101 2.61 1.89 17.72
C LEU A 101 1.97 0.74 16.93
N THR A 102 0.79 0.98 16.38
CA THR A 102 0.05 0.02 15.57
C THR A 102 -0.59 0.70 14.36
N VAL A 103 -0.88 -0.09 13.33
CA VAL A 103 -1.78 0.28 12.23
C VAL A 103 -2.84 -0.82 12.13
N ALA A 104 -4.12 -0.43 12.18
CA ALA A 104 -5.24 -1.37 12.28
C ALA A 104 -5.04 -2.49 13.33
N ASN A 105 -4.56 -2.11 14.53
CA ASN A 105 -4.29 -3.00 15.66
C ASN A 105 -3.19 -4.04 15.43
N LYS A 106 -2.35 -3.88 14.40
CA LYS A 106 -1.21 -4.74 14.11
C LYS A 106 0.09 -3.96 14.24
N THR A 107 1.15 -4.67 14.66
CA THR A 107 2.53 -4.17 14.71
C THR A 107 3.38 -4.67 13.54
N LEU A 108 2.92 -5.74 12.87
CA LEU A 108 3.58 -6.34 11.73
C LEU A 108 2.62 -6.43 10.53
N PHE A 109 3.16 -6.28 9.33
CA PHE A 109 2.42 -6.40 8.08
C PHE A 109 3.28 -7.06 7.00
N LYS A 110 2.62 -7.66 5.99
CA LYS A 110 3.32 -8.20 4.82
C LYS A 110 3.67 -7.07 3.86
N ASP A 111 4.92 -7.03 3.39
CA ASP A 111 5.42 -5.95 2.55
C ASP A 111 5.15 -6.11 1.04
N GLY A 112 4.46 -7.19 0.66
CA GLY A 112 4.18 -7.54 -0.73
C GLY A 112 5.27 -8.34 -1.43
N SER A 113 6.43 -8.53 -0.80
CA SER A 113 7.50 -9.44 -1.26
C SER A 113 7.48 -10.81 -0.55
N GLY A 114 6.47 -11.04 0.29
CA GLY A 114 6.38 -12.22 1.16
C GLY A 114 7.09 -12.06 2.50
N GLN A 115 7.68 -10.89 2.78
CA GLN A 115 8.35 -10.59 4.05
C GLN A 115 7.43 -9.83 5.01
N MET A 116 7.69 -9.97 6.31
CA MET A 116 7.00 -9.22 7.36
C MET A 116 7.84 -8.00 7.75
N ARG A 117 7.20 -6.84 7.90
CA ARG A 117 7.80 -5.58 8.33
C ARG A 117 7.09 -5.01 9.54
N ASN A 118 7.80 -4.16 10.30
CA ASN A 118 7.24 -3.49 11.46
C ASN A 118 6.56 -2.19 11.05
N VAL A 119 5.44 -1.85 11.68
CA VAL A 119 4.75 -0.56 11.46
C VAL A 119 5.62 0.66 11.80
N THR A 120 6.69 0.47 12.55
CA THR A 120 7.72 1.50 12.79
C THR A 120 8.36 1.97 11.49
N ASP A 121 8.59 1.07 10.53
CA ASP A 121 9.13 1.40 9.20
C ASP A 121 8.22 2.40 8.47
N LEU A 122 6.89 2.28 8.65
CA LEU A 122 5.92 3.21 8.05
C LEU A 122 6.01 4.60 8.69
N ARG A 123 6.27 4.68 10.01
CA ARG A 123 6.42 5.95 10.72
C ARG A 123 7.71 6.65 10.30
N GLU A 124 8.80 5.90 10.17
CA GLU A 124 10.06 6.44 9.67
C GLU A 124 9.91 6.93 8.24
N ALA A 125 9.12 6.22 7.44
CA ALA A 125 8.81 6.63 6.07
C ALA A 125 7.87 7.83 5.92
N ALA A 126 7.18 8.21 7.00
CA ALA A 126 6.25 9.34 7.02
C ALA A 126 6.88 10.65 7.52
N LYS A 127 8.16 10.64 7.90
CA LYS A 127 8.95 11.83 8.26
C LYS A 127 9.36 12.61 7.02
#